data_AF-A0A382W344-F1
#
_entry.id   AF-A0A382W344-F1
#
_cell.length_a   1.000
_cell.length_b   1.000
_cell.length_c   1.000
_cell.angle_alpha   90.00
_cell.angle_beta   90.00
_cell.angle_gamma   90.00
#
_symmetry.space_group_name_H-M   'P 1'
#
loop_
_entity.id
_entity.type
_entity.pdbx_description
1 polymer ?
#
loop_
_entity_poly.entity_id
_entity_poly.type
_entity_poly.pdbx_seq_one_letter_code
_entity_poly.pdbx_strand_id
1 'polypeptide(L)'
;TGYIGKWHLYAPDDAEDRDFGPVPESHRAGYDYWLASNVLEFTSEAYRTTLYDNDENPVHLPGYRVDAVTDAAIRYIDSHHDDGPFYLFISYIEPHHQNRLDDYPAPDGYRERYQSRWVPPDLLELGGSTHQHLGGYCGMVKRLDEALGRMQDALKSLGLTENTVLMQTSDHGCHFKTRNSEYKRSCHESSVRIPTAIQGPGFDSGGQIRELTSLIDFPPTLLDAAGVSVPSGMQGRSVLPLVRRETVEWPEEALIQISEAQVGRAVRTRRWKYGVDAPD
;
A
#
# COMPACT_ATOMS: atom_id res chain seq x y z
N THR A 1 -10.33 -14.33 7.80
CA THR A 1 -9.69 -13.13 7.21
C THR A 1 -8.20 -13.18 7.53
N GLY A 2 -7.33 -12.59 6.71
CA GLY A 2 -5.88 -12.65 6.93
C GLY A 2 -5.17 -11.32 6.69
N TYR A 3 -4.09 -11.10 7.43
CA TYR A 3 -3.19 -9.96 7.26
C TYR A 3 -1.74 -10.43 7.19
N ILE A 4 -1.01 -9.98 6.17
CA ILE A 4 0.40 -10.32 5.98
C ILE A 4 1.22 -9.06 5.68
N GLY A 5 2.30 -8.83 6.44
CA GLY A 5 3.29 -7.78 6.15
C GLY A 5 3.37 -6.67 7.20
N LYS A 6 3.46 -5.41 6.78
CA LYS A 6 3.66 -4.24 7.64
C LYS A 6 2.35 -3.72 8.25
N TRP A 7 2.27 -3.51 9.56
CA TRP A 7 1.06 -2.98 10.23
C TRP A 7 1.11 -1.46 10.52
N HIS A 8 2.06 -0.99 11.34
CA HIS A 8 2.31 0.41 11.69
C HIS A 8 1.17 1.17 12.41
N LEU A 9 0.14 0.47 12.91
CA LEU A 9 -0.99 1.07 13.63
C LEU A 9 -0.95 0.81 15.15
N TYR A 10 -0.05 -0.05 15.61
CA TYR A 10 0.12 -0.29 17.04
C TYR A 10 1.15 0.68 17.61
N ALA A 11 0.72 1.50 18.56
CA ALA A 11 1.60 2.34 19.35
C ALA A 11 1.36 1.97 20.81
N PRO A 12 2.32 1.33 21.51
CA PRO A 12 2.19 1.04 22.92
C PRO A 12 2.05 2.33 23.73
N ASP A 13 1.27 2.28 24.82
CA ASP A 13 0.94 3.43 25.66
C ASP A 13 2.18 4.04 26.33
N ASP A 14 3.23 3.24 26.55
CA ASP A 14 4.50 3.69 27.11
C ASP A 14 5.47 4.12 26.00
N ALA A 15 5.68 5.44 25.88
CA ALA A 15 6.48 6.07 24.83
C ALA A 15 7.97 5.66 24.81
N GLU A 16 8.47 4.96 25.83
CA GLU A 16 9.85 4.49 25.93
C GLU A 16 10.10 3.16 25.20
N ASP A 17 9.11 2.27 25.14
CA ASP A 17 9.22 0.97 24.47
C ASP A 17 8.45 0.99 23.16
N ARG A 18 9.08 1.47 22.08
CA ARG A 18 8.52 1.25 20.74
C ARG A 18 8.63 -0.23 20.39
N ASP A 19 7.56 -0.99 20.59
CA ASP A 19 7.51 -2.35 20.07
C ASP A 19 7.39 -2.31 18.54
N PHE A 20 8.52 -2.55 17.87
CA PHE A 20 8.60 -2.67 16.43
C PHE A 20 8.16 -4.05 15.93
N GLY A 21 8.11 -5.05 16.83
CA GLY A 21 7.98 -6.47 16.56
C GLY A 21 6.53 -6.94 16.43
N PRO A 22 6.06 -7.79 17.34
CA PRO A 22 4.72 -8.36 17.30
C PRO A 22 3.64 -7.29 17.51
N VAL A 23 2.41 -7.67 17.23
CA VAL A 23 1.22 -6.86 17.50
C VAL A 23 0.28 -7.72 18.34
N PRO A 24 -0.14 -7.27 19.54
CA PRO A 24 -1.06 -8.02 20.38
C PRO A 24 -2.40 -8.26 19.69
N GLU A 25 -3.05 -9.39 19.97
CA GLU A 25 -4.35 -9.76 19.38
C GLU A 25 -5.39 -8.62 19.44
N SER A 26 -5.45 -7.92 20.58
CA SER A 26 -6.36 -6.79 20.81
C SER A 26 -6.16 -5.61 19.85
N HIS A 27 -5.02 -5.53 19.16
CA HIS A 27 -4.65 -4.46 18.24
C HIS A 27 -4.61 -4.90 16.77
N ARG A 28 -5.03 -6.14 16.46
CA ARG A 28 -5.07 -6.70 15.09
C ARG A 28 -6.38 -6.44 14.36
N ALA A 29 -7.25 -5.56 14.86
CA ALA A 29 -8.53 -5.21 14.24
C ALA A 29 -9.43 -6.41 13.84
N GLY A 30 -9.29 -7.55 14.53
CA GLY A 30 -10.12 -8.74 14.31
C GLY A 30 -9.71 -9.64 13.13
N TYR A 31 -8.48 -9.53 12.60
CA TYR A 31 -7.98 -10.50 11.62
C TYR A 31 -7.76 -11.88 12.25
N ASP A 32 -8.28 -12.93 11.61
CA ASP A 32 -8.19 -14.32 12.11
C ASP A 32 -6.80 -14.92 11.91
N TYR A 33 -6.20 -14.69 10.73
CA TYR A 33 -4.84 -15.10 10.40
C TYR A 33 -3.89 -13.91 10.44
N TRP A 34 -2.78 -14.06 11.16
CA TRP A 34 -1.80 -13.01 11.37
C TRP A 34 -0.40 -13.49 10.99
N LEU A 35 0.25 -12.74 10.10
CA LEU A 35 1.68 -12.87 9.84
C LEU A 35 2.25 -11.49 9.53
N ALA A 36 2.50 -10.69 10.56
CA ALA A 36 2.81 -9.27 10.38
C ALA A 36 3.85 -8.77 11.38
N SER A 37 4.45 -7.61 11.09
CA SER A 37 5.30 -6.87 12.04
C SER A 37 4.80 -5.44 12.13
N ASN A 38 4.83 -4.87 13.34
CA ASN A 38 4.38 -3.52 13.58
C ASN A 38 5.17 -2.51 12.75
N VAL A 39 6.49 -2.48 12.90
CA VAL A 39 7.36 -1.56 12.17
C VAL A 39 8.43 -2.35 11.42
N LEU A 40 7.99 -2.92 10.30
CA LEU A 40 8.76 -3.88 9.50
C LEU A 40 10.12 -3.35 9.04
N GLU A 41 10.28 -2.03 8.85
CA GLU A 41 11.56 -1.38 8.54
C GLU A 41 12.61 -1.50 9.65
N PHE A 42 12.20 -1.75 10.91
CA PHE A 42 13.13 -1.90 12.05
C PHE A 42 13.36 -3.36 12.45
N THR A 43 12.49 -4.29 12.04
CA THR A 43 12.62 -5.73 12.35
C THR A 43 13.22 -6.53 11.20
N SER A 44 13.18 -5.98 9.99
CA SER A 44 13.59 -6.69 8.77
C SER A 44 14.52 -5.86 7.87
N GLU A 45 15.34 -6.57 7.10
CA GLU A 45 16.14 -6.04 5.99
C GLU A 45 15.66 -6.67 4.67
N ALA A 46 16.18 -6.19 3.54
CA ALA A 46 15.75 -6.61 2.20
C ALA A 46 15.82 -8.12 1.95
N TYR A 47 16.79 -8.83 2.56
CA TYR A 47 16.96 -10.28 2.46
C TYR A 47 16.91 -11.00 3.81
N ARG A 48 16.39 -10.32 4.84
CA ARG A 48 16.19 -10.89 6.18
C ARG A 48 14.83 -10.43 6.70
N THR A 49 13.81 -11.20 6.35
CA THR A 49 12.42 -10.89 6.71
C THR A 49 12.02 -11.63 7.96
N THR A 50 11.56 -10.87 8.96
CA THR A 50 10.96 -11.39 10.20
C THR A 50 9.57 -10.80 10.34
N LEU A 51 8.56 -11.68 10.36
CA LEU A 51 7.17 -11.36 10.70
C LEU A 51 6.81 -12.10 11.99
N TYR A 52 5.63 -11.85 12.54
CA TYR A 52 5.16 -12.49 13.77
C TYR A 52 3.81 -13.14 13.52
N ASP A 53 3.63 -14.37 14.00
CA ASP A 53 2.39 -15.13 13.82
C ASP A 53 1.31 -14.77 14.86
N ASN A 54 0.20 -15.51 14.86
CA ASN A 54 -0.91 -15.33 15.80
C ASN A 54 -0.48 -15.40 17.27
N ASP A 55 0.51 -16.23 17.58
CA ASP A 55 1.04 -16.46 18.92
C ASP A 55 2.23 -15.53 19.24
N GLU A 56 2.43 -14.49 18.42
CA GLU A 56 3.50 -13.50 18.54
C GLU A 56 4.91 -14.10 18.38
N ASN A 57 5.02 -15.32 17.83
CA ASN A 57 6.31 -15.95 17.59
C ASN A 57 6.95 -15.36 16.31
N PRO A 58 8.28 -15.12 16.32
CA PRO A 58 8.98 -14.67 15.13
C PRO A 58 9.02 -15.77 14.07
N VAL A 59 8.62 -15.42 12.86
CA VAL A 59 8.68 -16.25 11.65
C VAL A 59 9.68 -15.63 10.68
N HIS A 60 10.76 -16.35 10.41
CA HIS A 60 11.78 -15.93 9.45
C HIS A 60 11.44 -16.45 8.06
N LEU A 61 11.31 -15.52 7.11
CA LEU A 61 10.98 -15.85 5.73
C LEU A 61 12.22 -15.64 4.83
N PRO A 62 12.65 -16.67 4.06
CA PRO A 62 13.83 -16.58 3.23
C PRO A 62 13.57 -15.80 1.94
N GLY A 63 14.66 -15.25 1.38
CA GLY A 63 14.62 -14.54 0.09
C GLY A 63 14.44 -13.03 0.22
N TYR A 64 14.31 -12.37 -0.93
CA TYR A 64 14.01 -10.95 -0.97
C TYR A 64 12.63 -10.68 -0.35
N ARG A 65 12.48 -9.64 0.45
CA ARG A 65 11.32 -9.44 1.32
C ARG A 65 9.98 -9.40 0.59
N VAL A 66 9.93 -8.78 -0.60
CA VAL A 66 8.74 -8.82 -1.45
C VAL A 66 8.35 -10.27 -1.76
N ASP A 67 9.31 -11.09 -2.19
CA ASP A 67 9.06 -12.50 -2.51
C ASP A 67 8.66 -13.31 -1.28
N ALA A 68 9.33 -13.09 -0.16
CA ALA A 68 9.02 -13.74 1.11
C ALA A 68 7.55 -13.51 1.51
N VAL A 69 7.08 -12.26 1.42
CA VAL A 69 5.69 -11.87 1.72
C VAL A 69 4.72 -12.43 0.67
N THR A 70 5.06 -12.37 -0.62
CA THR A 70 4.25 -12.95 -1.69
C THR A 70 4.09 -14.47 -1.53
N ASP A 71 5.16 -15.18 -1.20
CA ASP A 71 5.14 -16.63 -0.97
C ASP A 71 4.24 -16.99 0.20
N ALA A 72 4.27 -16.19 1.28
CA ALA A 72 3.39 -16.36 2.41
C ALA A 72 1.91 -16.11 2.04
N ALA A 73 1.64 -15.09 1.23
CA ALA A 73 0.29 -14.81 0.74
C ALA A 73 -0.26 -15.93 -0.16
N ILE A 74 0.56 -16.46 -1.08
CA ILE A 74 0.18 -17.60 -1.93
C ILE A 74 -0.12 -18.82 -1.05
N ARG A 75 0.73 -19.13 -0.06
CA ARG A 75 0.48 -20.23 0.89
C ARG A 75 -0.82 -20.05 1.68
N TYR A 76 -1.11 -18.82 2.12
CA TYR A 76 -2.37 -18.53 2.81
C TYR A 76 -3.57 -18.85 1.90
N ILE A 77 -3.59 -18.36 0.67
CA ILE A 77 -4.69 -18.60 -0.27
C ILE A 77 -4.86 -20.10 -0.53
N ASP A 78 -3.77 -20.79 -0.87
CA ASP A 78 -3.77 -22.24 -1.13
C ASP A 78 -4.33 -23.05 0.06
N SER A 79 -4.02 -22.65 1.29
CA SER A 79 -4.47 -23.37 2.49
C SER A 79 -5.88 -23.03 2.97
N HIS A 80 -6.48 -21.90 2.57
CA HIS A 80 -7.75 -21.40 3.14
C HIS A 80 -8.88 -21.23 2.13
N HIS A 81 -8.62 -21.32 0.83
CA HIS A 81 -9.64 -21.03 -0.20
C HIS A 81 -10.81 -22.03 -0.23
N ASP A 82 -10.64 -23.24 0.30
CA ASP A 82 -11.69 -24.26 0.38
C ASP A 82 -12.59 -24.12 1.62
N ASP A 83 -12.19 -23.33 2.63
CA ASP A 83 -12.91 -23.21 3.90
C ASP A 83 -14.09 -22.20 3.83
N GLY A 84 -14.16 -21.41 2.76
CA GLY A 84 -15.18 -20.38 2.56
C GLY A 84 -14.64 -19.11 1.90
N PRO A 85 -15.42 -18.01 1.90
CA PRO A 85 -14.94 -16.74 1.36
C PRO A 85 -13.79 -16.20 2.20
N PHE A 86 -12.74 -15.70 1.54
CA PHE A 86 -11.59 -15.10 2.22
C PHE A 86 -11.48 -13.60 1.94
N TYR A 87 -10.82 -12.92 2.87
CA TYR A 87 -10.28 -11.58 2.69
C TYR A 87 -8.83 -11.63 3.16
N LEU A 88 -7.90 -11.17 2.31
CA LEU A 88 -6.47 -11.13 2.61
C LEU A 88 -5.95 -9.72 2.31
N PHE A 89 -5.39 -9.07 3.32
CA PHE A 89 -4.67 -7.81 3.16
C PHE A 89 -3.16 -8.09 3.13
N ILE A 90 -2.51 -7.75 2.02
CA ILE A 90 -1.06 -7.89 1.86
C ILE A 90 -0.43 -6.50 1.90
N SER A 91 0.35 -6.24 2.94
CA SER A 91 0.97 -4.95 3.22
C SER A 91 2.48 -5.03 2.98
N TYR A 92 2.89 -4.80 1.75
CA TYR A 92 4.31 -4.67 1.42
C TYR A 92 4.88 -3.40 2.04
N ILE A 93 6.14 -3.48 2.49
CA ILE A 93 6.87 -2.27 2.85
C ILE A 93 7.47 -1.61 1.60
N GLU A 94 7.95 -2.38 0.63
CA GLU A 94 8.46 -1.83 -0.62
C GLU A 94 7.37 -1.03 -1.37
N PRO A 95 7.74 0.05 -2.09
CA PRO A 95 9.10 0.55 -2.32
C PRO A 95 9.52 1.58 -1.25
N HIS A 96 9.02 1.48 -0.01
CA HIS A 96 9.41 2.39 1.07
C HIS A 96 10.92 2.39 1.28
N HIS A 97 11.41 3.56 1.68
CA HIS A 97 12.78 3.82 2.04
C HIS A 97 13.22 2.99 3.27
N GLN A 98 14.38 2.33 3.22
CA GLN A 98 14.94 1.65 4.38
C GLN A 98 15.63 2.67 5.28
N ASN A 99 14.89 3.19 6.26
CA ASN A 99 15.30 4.35 7.07
C ASN A 99 16.69 4.25 7.70
N ARG A 100 17.12 3.05 8.16
CA ARG A 100 18.46 2.88 8.76
C ARG A 100 19.61 2.97 7.76
N LEU A 101 19.36 2.69 6.48
CA LEU A 101 20.38 2.65 5.43
C LEU A 101 20.41 3.93 4.59
N ASP A 102 19.41 4.81 4.76
CA ASP A 102 19.12 5.91 3.84
C ASP A 102 19.14 5.44 2.36
N ASP A 103 18.44 4.33 2.07
CA ASP A 103 18.47 3.70 0.75
C ASP A 103 17.17 2.96 0.38
N TYR A 104 17.04 2.64 -0.91
CA TYR A 104 15.98 1.86 -1.54
C TYR A 104 16.55 0.51 -2.00
N PRO A 105 16.66 -0.49 -1.10
CA PRO A 105 17.39 -1.73 -1.39
C PRO A 105 16.62 -2.64 -2.36
N ALA A 106 16.81 -2.39 -3.65
CA ALA A 106 16.33 -3.24 -4.72
C ALA A 106 17.01 -4.61 -4.73
N PRO A 107 16.39 -5.64 -5.33
CA PRO A 107 17.08 -6.90 -5.60
C PRO A 107 18.35 -6.70 -6.43
N ASP A 108 19.26 -7.65 -6.33
CA ASP A 108 20.58 -7.57 -6.95
C ASP A 108 20.45 -7.41 -8.48
N GLY A 109 21.15 -6.42 -9.03
CA GLY A 109 21.11 -6.13 -10.47
C GLY A 109 19.85 -5.40 -10.94
N TYR A 110 18.87 -5.09 -10.09
CA TYR A 110 17.68 -4.33 -10.49
C TYR A 110 17.98 -2.83 -10.52
N ARG A 111 18.70 -2.29 -9.53
CA ARG A 111 19.02 -0.85 -9.47
C ARG A 111 19.69 -0.37 -10.76
N GLU A 112 20.69 -1.10 -11.22
CA GLU A 112 21.54 -0.76 -12.37
C GLU A 112 20.74 -0.70 -13.67
N ARG A 113 19.63 -1.45 -13.79
CA ARG A 113 18.76 -1.44 -14.98
C ARG A 113 17.95 -0.15 -15.12
N TYR A 114 17.72 0.55 -14.01
CA TYR A 114 16.89 1.75 -13.95
C TYR A 114 17.70 3.01 -13.68
N GLN A 115 18.91 2.88 -13.13
CA GLN A 115 19.79 4.02 -12.88
C GLN A 115 20.03 4.83 -14.15
N SER A 116 19.81 6.14 -14.07
CA SER A 116 20.07 7.12 -15.14
C SER A 116 19.34 6.86 -16.48
N ARG A 117 18.33 5.98 -16.52
CA ARG A 117 17.59 5.67 -17.77
C ARG A 117 16.57 6.75 -18.12
N TRP A 118 15.78 7.17 -17.13
CA TRP A 118 14.80 8.24 -17.26
C TRP A 118 14.47 8.80 -15.87
N VAL A 119 14.38 10.12 -15.76
CA VAL A 119 13.98 10.83 -14.54
C VAL A 119 12.77 11.70 -14.90
N PRO A 120 11.67 11.67 -14.11
CA PRO A 120 10.56 12.61 -14.28
C PRO A 120 11.07 14.07 -14.30
N PRO A 121 10.63 14.91 -15.26
CA PRO A 121 11.15 16.27 -15.40
C PRO A 121 11.07 17.12 -14.13
N ASP A 122 9.99 16.99 -13.36
CA ASP A 122 9.82 17.72 -12.11
C ASP A 122 10.82 17.29 -11.02
N LEU A 123 11.09 15.98 -10.92
CA LEU A 123 12.11 15.46 -10.00
C LEU A 123 13.54 15.83 -10.43
N LEU A 124 13.76 16.00 -11.73
CA LEU A 124 15.05 16.46 -12.26
C LEU A 124 15.29 17.95 -11.94
N GLU A 125 14.25 18.78 -12.10
CA GLU A 125 14.35 20.23 -11.88
C GLU A 125 14.45 20.61 -10.41
N LEU A 126 13.67 19.94 -9.54
CA LEU A 126 13.58 20.28 -8.11
C LEU A 126 14.71 19.65 -7.27
N GLY A 127 15.51 18.77 -7.85
CA GLY A 127 16.64 18.13 -7.19
C GLY A 127 16.23 17.11 -6.11
N GLY A 128 16.67 17.33 -4.88
CA GLY A 128 16.49 16.39 -3.76
C GLY A 128 17.39 15.15 -3.85
N SER A 129 16.88 14.02 -3.39
CA SER A 129 17.59 12.73 -3.37
C SER A 129 17.29 11.83 -4.58
N THR A 130 16.64 12.37 -5.62
CA THR A 130 16.19 11.63 -6.80
C THR A 130 17.33 10.84 -7.46
N HIS A 131 18.47 11.48 -7.76
CA HIS A 131 19.59 10.83 -8.46
C HIS A 131 20.19 9.66 -7.69
N GLN A 132 20.18 9.73 -6.35
CA GLN A 132 20.69 8.68 -5.46
C GLN A 132 19.73 7.49 -5.40
N HIS A 133 18.42 7.76 -5.39
CA HIS A 133 17.42 6.78 -4.95
C HIS A 133 16.53 6.21 -6.06
N LEU A 134 16.37 6.89 -7.19
CA LEU A 134 15.41 6.51 -8.21
C LEU A 134 15.66 5.10 -8.78
N GLY A 135 16.93 4.73 -9.02
CA GLY A 135 17.26 3.40 -9.53
C GLY A 135 16.82 2.28 -8.58
N GLY A 136 17.08 2.45 -7.27
CA GLY A 136 16.65 1.50 -6.24
C GLY A 136 15.13 1.44 -6.12
N TYR A 137 14.47 2.60 -6.07
CA TYR A 137 13.00 2.70 -6.04
C TYR A 137 12.35 1.97 -7.22
N CYS A 138 12.80 2.23 -8.45
CA CYS A 138 12.29 1.57 -9.64
C CYS A 138 12.58 0.07 -9.65
N GLY A 139 13.73 -0.36 -9.12
CA GLY A 139 14.06 -1.77 -8.95
C GLY A 139 13.07 -2.50 -8.02
N MET A 140 12.70 -1.88 -6.90
CA MET A 140 11.70 -2.43 -5.99
C MET A 140 10.29 -2.43 -6.60
N VAL A 141 9.91 -1.35 -7.28
CA VAL A 141 8.63 -1.29 -8.03
C VAL A 141 8.55 -2.41 -9.07
N LYS A 142 9.64 -2.68 -9.80
CA LYS A 142 9.66 -3.80 -10.75
C LYS A 142 9.47 -5.14 -10.05
N ARG A 143 10.04 -5.34 -8.86
CA ARG A 143 9.86 -6.59 -8.13
C ARG A 143 8.43 -6.76 -7.60
N LEU A 144 7.79 -5.67 -7.18
CA LEU A 144 6.36 -5.66 -6.81
C LEU A 144 5.45 -6.00 -8.01
N ASP A 145 5.77 -5.47 -9.20
CA ASP A 145 5.07 -5.82 -10.44
C ASP A 145 5.17 -7.31 -10.77
N GLU A 146 6.36 -7.91 -10.63
CA GLU A 146 6.56 -9.36 -10.78
C GLU A 146 5.80 -10.16 -9.71
N ALA A 147 5.80 -9.69 -8.45
CA ALA A 147 5.05 -10.32 -7.36
C ALA A 147 3.54 -10.29 -7.59
N LEU A 148 2.99 -9.19 -8.13
CA LEU A 148 1.58 -9.11 -8.52
C LEU A 148 1.26 -10.15 -9.61
N GLY A 149 2.13 -10.32 -10.60
CA GLY A 149 2.00 -11.37 -11.62
C GLY A 149 1.97 -12.77 -10.99
N ARG A 150 2.84 -13.04 -10.01
CA ARG A 150 2.84 -14.32 -9.27
C ARG A 150 1.55 -14.56 -8.50
N MET A 151 0.97 -13.52 -7.88
CA MET A 151 -0.33 -13.61 -7.22
C MET A 151 -1.44 -13.94 -8.22
N GLN A 152 -1.45 -13.29 -9.39
CA GLN A 152 -2.42 -13.56 -10.45
C GLN A 152 -2.28 -14.99 -10.99
N ASP A 153 -1.06 -15.48 -11.21
CA ASP A 153 -0.79 -16.85 -11.64
C ASP A 153 -1.26 -17.87 -10.58
N ALA A 154 -1.06 -17.59 -9.30
CA ALA A 154 -1.55 -18.45 -8.21
C ALA A 154 -3.07 -18.51 -8.18
N LEU A 155 -3.77 -17.37 -8.28
CA LEU A 155 -5.23 -17.34 -8.37
C LEU A 155 -5.73 -18.13 -9.58
N LYS A 156 -5.02 -18.05 -10.72
CA LYS A 156 -5.34 -18.82 -11.92
C LYS A 156 -5.11 -20.32 -11.73
N SER A 157 -4.00 -20.73 -11.12
CA SER A 157 -3.71 -22.16 -10.89
C SER A 157 -4.69 -22.81 -9.91
N LEU A 158 -5.21 -22.03 -8.95
CA LEU A 158 -6.21 -22.47 -7.98
C LEU A 158 -7.65 -22.34 -8.50
N GLY A 159 -7.87 -21.86 -9.74
CA GLY A 159 -9.21 -21.68 -10.29
C GLY A 159 -10.03 -20.55 -9.65
N LEU A 160 -9.37 -19.60 -8.98
CA LEU A 160 -9.99 -18.52 -8.20
C LEU A 160 -10.12 -17.20 -8.98
N THR A 161 -9.58 -17.09 -10.19
CA THR A 161 -9.56 -15.84 -10.99
C THR A 161 -10.94 -15.21 -11.15
N GLU A 162 -11.96 -16.01 -11.48
CA GLU A 162 -13.32 -15.53 -11.75
C GLU A 162 -14.14 -15.27 -10.48
N ASN A 163 -13.58 -15.54 -9.29
CA ASN A 163 -14.27 -15.40 -8.00
C ASN A 163 -13.44 -14.62 -6.97
N THR A 164 -12.48 -13.81 -7.44
CA THR A 164 -11.62 -13.00 -6.57
C THR A 164 -11.54 -11.57 -7.07
N VAL A 165 -11.87 -10.61 -6.21
CA VAL A 165 -11.53 -9.20 -6.44
C VAL A 165 -10.08 -8.98 -5.99
N LEU A 166 -9.22 -8.58 -6.92
CA LEU A 166 -7.82 -8.24 -6.65
C LEU A 166 -7.63 -6.73 -6.79
N MET A 167 -7.19 -6.09 -5.72
CA MET A 167 -6.91 -4.65 -5.69
C MET A 167 -5.45 -4.41 -5.30
N GLN A 168 -4.77 -3.56 -6.07
CA GLN A 168 -3.45 -3.03 -5.76
C GLN A 168 -3.55 -1.52 -5.58
N THR A 169 -2.99 -0.99 -4.50
CA THR A 169 -2.90 0.45 -4.23
C THR A 169 -1.60 0.81 -3.53
N SER A 170 -1.44 2.08 -3.15
CA SER A 170 -0.34 2.61 -2.34
C SER A 170 -0.91 3.48 -1.22
N ASP A 171 -0.27 3.52 -0.06
CA ASP A 171 -0.67 4.40 1.04
C ASP A 171 -0.34 5.88 0.75
N HIS A 172 0.81 6.13 0.12
CA HIS A 172 1.25 7.43 -0.35
C HIS A 172 2.26 7.29 -1.51
N GLY A 173 2.63 8.42 -2.11
CA GLY A 173 3.69 8.52 -3.12
C GLY A 173 5.06 8.87 -2.52
N CYS A 174 6.06 9.03 -3.39
CA CYS A 174 7.41 9.44 -3.03
C CYS A 174 7.85 10.60 -3.91
N HIS A 175 8.29 11.69 -3.28
CA HIS A 175 8.83 12.85 -3.96
C HIS A 175 10.34 13.04 -3.73
N PHE A 176 11.03 12.02 -3.19
CA PHE A 176 12.49 12.01 -3.05
C PHE A 176 13.09 13.28 -2.41
N LYS A 177 12.44 13.88 -1.40
CA LYS A 177 12.92 15.11 -0.74
C LYS A 177 12.93 16.37 -1.64
N THR A 178 12.12 16.39 -2.71
CA THR A 178 11.94 17.59 -3.58
C THR A 178 10.94 18.63 -3.04
N ARG A 179 10.15 18.30 -2.01
CA ARG A 179 9.05 19.16 -1.51
C ARG A 179 9.21 19.58 -0.06
N ASN A 180 9.84 18.74 0.75
CA ASN A 180 10.16 18.97 2.16
C ASN A 180 11.41 18.14 2.50
N SER A 181 11.80 18.12 3.78
CA SER A 181 12.98 17.39 4.28
C SER A 181 12.81 15.86 4.31
N GLU A 182 11.60 15.34 4.12
CA GLU A 182 11.27 13.92 4.03
C GLU A 182 11.00 13.52 2.56
N TYR A 183 10.76 12.25 2.27
CA TYR A 183 10.40 11.75 0.94
C TYR A 183 8.89 11.71 0.68
N LYS A 184 8.08 12.09 1.67
CA LYS A 184 6.60 12.04 1.70
C LYS A 184 6.04 13.16 2.60
N ARG A 185 4.75 13.10 2.94
CA ARG A 185 4.05 14.06 3.83
C ARG A 185 4.08 15.49 3.30
N SER A 186 3.65 15.62 2.05
CA SER A 186 3.34 16.91 1.44
C SER A 186 2.01 16.83 0.71
N CYS A 187 1.21 17.90 0.74
CA CYS A 187 -0.05 17.98 -0.01
C CYS A 187 0.17 17.96 -1.53
N HIS A 188 1.43 17.95 -2.01
CA HIS A 188 1.78 17.81 -3.41
C HIS A 188 1.33 16.46 -4.00
N GLU A 189 0.99 16.44 -5.30
CA GLU A 189 0.49 15.24 -5.99
C GLU A 189 1.46 14.06 -5.89
N SER A 190 2.76 14.33 -5.91
CA SER A 190 3.82 13.32 -5.74
C SER A 190 3.75 12.55 -4.41
N SER A 191 3.00 13.03 -3.40
CA SER A 191 2.73 12.27 -2.16
C SER A 191 1.31 11.71 -2.10
N VAL A 192 0.31 12.43 -2.62
CA VAL A 192 -1.11 12.11 -2.36
C VAL A 192 -1.80 11.42 -3.53
N ARG A 193 -1.27 11.54 -4.75
CA ARG A 193 -1.82 10.91 -5.95
C ARG A 193 -1.16 9.55 -6.14
N ILE A 194 -1.84 8.53 -5.65
CA ILE A 194 -1.39 7.14 -5.63
C ILE A 194 -1.93 6.35 -6.83
N PRO A 195 -1.22 5.31 -7.30
CA PRO A 195 -1.77 4.36 -8.25
C PRO A 195 -2.81 3.47 -7.55
N THR A 196 -3.89 3.12 -8.24
CA THR A 196 -4.83 2.09 -7.80
C THR A 196 -5.38 1.35 -9.01
N ALA A 197 -5.38 0.03 -8.94
CA ALA A 197 -5.97 -0.86 -9.94
C ALA A 197 -6.80 -1.94 -9.23
N ILE A 198 -7.96 -2.25 -9.80
CA ILE A 198 -8.88 -3.28 -9.29
C ILE A 198 -9.33 -4.13 -10.47
N GLN A 199 -9.37 -5.45 -10.28
CA GLN A 199 -9.90 -6.41 -11.24
C GLN A 199 -10.69 -7.51 -10.52
N GLY A 200 -11.47 -8.28 -11.26
CA GLY A 200 -12.31 -9.36 -10.75
C GLY A 200 -13.80 -9.00 -10.78
N PRO A 201 -14.67 -9.86 -10.22
CA PRO A 201 -16.12 -9.72 -10.34
C PRO A 201 -16.64 -8.32 -10.03
N GLY A 202 -17.33 -7.71 -10.99
CA GLY A 202 -17.85 -6.34 -10.89
C GLY A 202 -16.89 -5.26 -11.40
N PHE A 203 -15.66 -5.62 -11.75
CA PHE A 203 -14.60 -4.75 -12.29
C PHE A 203 -14.10 -5.25 -13.67
N ASP A 204 -14.98 -5.87 -14.46
CA ASP A 204 -14.62 -6.62 -15.66
C ASP A 204 -14.60 -5.77 -16.95
N SER A 205 -15.10 -4.53 -16.89
CA SER A 205 -15.35 -3.70 -18.08
C SER A 205 -14.11 -3.03 -18.67
N GLY A 206 -13.00 -3.00 -17.92
CA GLY A 206 -11.80 -2.25 -18.26
C GLY A 206 -12.02 -0.73 -18.34
N GLY A 207 -10.96 0.04 -18.09
CA GLY A 207 -11.00 1.49 -18.26
C GLY A 207 -10.43 2.26 -17.08
N GLN A 208 -10.87 3.51 -16.95
CA GLN A 208 -10.35 4.46 -15.96
C GLN A 208 -11.50 5.25 -15.35
N ILE A 209 -11.51 5.33 -14.02
CA ILE A 209 -12.34 6.28 -13.27
C ILE A 209 -11.59 7.61 -13.25
N ARG A 210 -12.26 8.70 -13.65
CA ARG A 210 -11.66 10.06 -13.72
C ARG A 210 -12.13 10.98 -12.60
N GLU A 211 -13.17 10.56 -11.91
CA GLU A 211 -13.70 11.14 -10.68
C GLU A 211 -12.64 11.11 -9.57
N LEU A 212 -12.78 12.00 -8.60
CA LEU A 212 -11.86 12.04 -7.49
C LEU A 212 -12.22 10.94 -6.50
N THR A 213 -11.28 10.05 -6.24
CA THR A 213 -11.42 8.99 -5.25
C THR A 213 -10.35 9.14 -4.16
N SER A 214 -10.61 8.55 -3.00
CA SER A 214 -9.73 8.54 -1.83
C SER A 214 -9.58 7.12 -1.29
N LEU A 215 -8.53 6.88 -0.50
CA LEU A 215 -8.31 5.58 0.15
C LEU A 215 -9.50 5.13 0.99
N ILE A 216 -10.26 6.07 1.57
CA ILE A 216 -11.46 5.76 2.37
C ILE A 216 -12.61 5.17 1.54
N ASP A 217 -12.61 5.35 0.22
CA ASP A 217 -13.63 4.84 -0.69
C ASP A 217 -13.46 3.33 -0.97
N PHE A 218 -12.27 2.78 -0.74
CA PHE A 218 -11.99 1.38 -1.09
C PHE A 218 -12.56 0.35 -0.12
N PRO A 219 -12.51 0.52 1.23
CA PRO A 219 -13.23 -0.39 2.12
C PRO A 219 -14.73 -0.56 1.80
N PRO A 220 -15.54 0.50 1.63
CA PRO A 220 -16.93 0.33 1.24
C PRO A 220 -17.09 -0.24 -0.18
N THR A 221 -16.17 0.04 -1.10
CA THR A 221 -16.14 -0.58 -2.43
C THR A 221 -15.98 -2.10 -2.37
N LEU A 222 -15.04 -2.59 -1.56
CA LEU A 222 -14.77 -4.02 -1.43
C LEU A 222 -15.92 -4.76 -0.74
N LEU A 223 -16.53 -4.14 0.27
CA LEU A 223 -17.73 -4.70 0.93
C LEU A 223 -18.91 -4.79 -0.04
N ASP A 224 -19.18 -3.72 -0.79
CA ASP A 224 -20.25 -3.69 -1.81
C ASP A 224 -20.01 -4.74 -2.91
N ALA A 225 -18.77 -4.88 -3.38
CA ALA A 225 -18.39 -5.92 -4.34
C ALA A 225 -18.60 -7.35 -3.80
N ALA A 226 -18.37 -7.56 -2.50
CA ALA A 226 -18.61 -8.82 -1.82
C ALA A 226 -20.10 -9.04 -1.42
N GLY A 227 -21.00 -8.09 -1.69
CA GLY A 227 -22.40 -8.15 -1.27
C GLY A 227 -22.60 -8.00 0.24
N VAL A 228 -21.60 -7.47 0.96
CA VAL A 228 -21.64 -7.21 2.40
C VAL A 228 -22.17 -5.80 2.63
N SER A 229 -23.09 -5.64 3.59
CA SER A 229 -23.62 -4.32 3.94
C SER A 229 -22.53 -3.38 4.43
N VAL A 230 -22.42 -2.21 3.80
CA VAL A 230 -21.47 -1.17 4.21
C VAL A 230 -21.93 -0.53 5.52
N PRO A 231 -21.13 -0.56 6.60
CA PRO A 231 -21.47 0.07 7.87
C PRO A 231 -21.63 1.59 7.71
N SER A 232 -22.65 2.16 8.37
CA SER A 232 -22.98 3.60 8.28
C SER A 232 -21.89 4.53 8.82
N GLY A 233 -20.94 4.00 9.59
CA GLY A 233 -19.79 4.76 10.11
C GLY A 233 -18.68 4.98 9.08
N MET A 234 -18.67 4.28 7.96
CA MET A 234 -17.69 4.49 6.89
C MET A 234 -17.98 5.81 6.16
N GLN A 235 -16.96 6.66 6.04
CA GLN A 235 -17.09 7.98 5.40
C GLN A 235 -16.89 7.97 3.89
N GLY A 236 -16.23 6.93 3.36
CA GLY A 236 -16.04 6.77 1.92
C GLY A 236 -17.27 6.22 1.21
N ARG A 237 -17.19 6.16 -0.12
CA ARG A 237 -18.28 5.70 -0.99
C ARG A 237 -17.80 4.59 -1.90
N SER A 238 -18.64 3.58 -2.14
CA SER A 238 -18.33 2.55 -3.14
C SER A 238 -18.16 3.21 -4.52
N VAL A 239 -17.08 2.86 -5.23
CA VAL A 239 -16.85 3.31 -6.60
C VAL A 239 -17.55 2.42 -7.64
N LEU A 240 -18.24 1.34 -7.24
CA LEU A 240 -18.91 0.43 -8.17
C LEU A 240 -19.92 1.12 -9.11
N PRO A 241 -20.73 2.10 -8.67
CA PRO A 241 -21.60 2.85 -9.59
C PRO A 241 -20.80 3.57 -10.70
N LEU A 242 -19.61 4.09 -10.39
CA LEU A 242 -18.71 4.70 -11.39
C LEU A 242 -18.18 3.65 -12.37
N VAL A 243 -17.81 2.47 -11.88
CA VAL A 243 -17.37 1.33 -12.71
C VAL A 243 -18.46 0.90 -13.68
N ARG A 244 -19.71 0.85 -13.21
CA ARG A 244 -20.91 0.53 -13.98
C ARG A 244 -21.38 1.67 -14.89
N ARG A 245 -20.71 2.83 -14.83
CA ARG A 245 -21.04 4.05 -15.59
C ARG A 245 -22.47 4.54 -15.32
N GLU A 246 -22.93 4.34 -14.09
CA GLU A 246 -24.20 4.86 -13.62
C GLU A 246 -24.10 6.37 -13.38
N THR A 247 -25.19 7.10 -13.62
CA THR A 247 -25.26 8.52 -13.27
C THR A 247 -25.50 8.64 -11.78
N VAL A 248 -24.46 9.00 -11.03
CA VAL A 248 -24.50 9.21 -9.59
C VAL A 248 -23.95 10.58 -9.21
N GLU A 249 -24.48 11.17 -8.13
CA GLU A 249 -23.83 12.32 -7.52
C GLU A 249 -22.52 11.88 -6.87
N TRP A 250 -21.42 12.53 -7.25
CA TRP A 250 -20.09 12.19 -6.78
C TRP A 250 -19.34 13.44 -6.29
N PRO A 251 -18.56 13.36 -5.20
CA PRO A 251 -17.77 14.50 -4.72
C PRO A 251 -16.83 15.06 -5.79
N GLU A 252 -16.86 16.38 -5.96
CA GLU A 252 -15.94 17.09 -6.87
C GLU A 252 -14.66 17.57 -6.19
N GLU A 253 -14.53 17.26 -4.90
CA GLU A 253 -13.42 17.64 -4.04
C GLU A 253 -12.94 16.48 -3.16
N ALA A 254 -11.65 16.50 -2.83
CA ALA A 254 -11.01 15.58 -1.90
C ALA A 254 -10.28 16.38 -0.82
N LEU A 255 -10.51 16.01 0.44
CA LEU A 255 -9.78 16.54 1.58
C LEU A 255 -8.49 15.74 1.78
N ILE A 256 -7.39 16.47 2.00
CA ILE A 256 -6.08 15.94 2.35
C ILE A 256 -5.72 16.50 3.72
N GLN A 257 -5.25 15.63 4.61
CA GLN A 257 -4.70 16.00 5.91
C GLN A 257 -3.34 15.34 6.08
N ILE A 258 -2.35 16.12 6.51
CA ILE A 258 -0.98 15.67 6.72
C ILE A 258 -0.50 16.16 8.08
N SER A 259 0.22 15.30 8.78
CA SER A 259 0.90 15.57 10.04
C SER A 259 2.36 15.10 9.97
N GLU A 260 3.14 15.48 10.99
CA GLU A 260 4.58 15.24 11.13
C GLU A 260 5.44 16.23 10.32
N ALA A 261 6.09 15.81 9.23
CA ALA A 261 7.01 16.69 8.48
C ALA A 261 6.36 17.95 7.88
N GLN A 262 5.03 17.94 7.74
CA GLN A 262 4.21 19.14 7.51
C GLN A 262 2.92 18.98 8.33
N VAL A 263 2.45 20.06 8.94
CA VAL A 263 1.08 20.13 9.49
C VAL A 263 0.23 20.86 8.46
N GLY A 264 -0.39 20.09 7.55
CA GLY A 264 -1.01 20.62 6.35
C GLY A 264 -2.43 20.11 6.13
N ARG A 265 -3.27 20.96 5.54
CA ARG A 265 -4.57 20.58 4.99
C ARG A 265 -4.67 21.07 3.56
N ALA A 266 -5.31 20.28 2.70
CA ALA A 266 -5.64 20.75 1.35
C ALA A 266 -7.02 20.27 0.90
N VAL A 267 -7.70 21.11 0.14
CA VAL A 267 -8.88 20.75 -0.65
C VAL A 267 -8.45 20.72 -2.11
N ARG A 268 -8.59 19.55 -2.74
CA ARG A 268 -8.26 19.33 -4.15
C ARG A 268 -9.53 19.12 -4.94
N THR A 269 -9.70 19.87 -6.02
CA THR A 269 -10.71 19.65 -7.06
C THR A 269 -10.06 19.07 -8.31
N ARG A 270 -10.83 18.87 -9.39
CA ARG A 270 -10.29 18.42 -10.69
C ARG A 270 -9.21 19.37 -11.24
N ARG A 271 -9.36 20.68 -11.02
CA ARG A 271 -8.49 21.72 -11.62
C ARG A 271 -7.55 22.39 -10.62
N TRP A 272 -7.99 22.55 -9.38
CA TRP A 272 -7.31 23.38 -8.40
C TRP A 272 -7.01 22.60 -7.13
N LYS A 273 -5.96 23.00 -6.43
CA LYS A 273 -5.69 22.56 -5.07
C LYS A 273 -5.40 23.78 -4.22
N TYR A 274 -6.17 23.95 -3.17
CA TYR A 274 -5.93 24.96 -2.14
C TYR A 274 -5.35 24.24 -0.92
N GLY A 275 -4.12 24.58 -0.55
CA GLY A 275 -3.44 24.02 0.61
C GLY A 275 -3.10 25.11 1.60
N VAL A 276 -3.17 24.76 2.88
CA VAL A 276 -2.65 25.55 4.00
C VAL A 276 -1.72 24.66 4.80
N ASP A 277 -0.53 25.16 5.06
CA ASP A 277 0.40 24.62 6.04
C ASP A 277 0.44 25.56 7.25
N ALA A 278 0.46 24.98 8.45
CA ALA A 278 0.77 25.73 9.65
C ALA A 278 2.30 25.89 9.69
N PRO A 279 2.84 27.11 9.63
CA PRO A 279 4.26 27.32 9.91
C PRO A 279 4.53 26.98 11.38
N ASP A 280 5.70 26.39 11.64
CA ASP A 280 6.20 26.09 12.99
C ASP A 280 6.23 27.32 13.91
#